data_AF-A0A7C9D0G7-F1
#
_entry.id   AF-A0A7C9D0G7-F1
#
_cell.length_a   1.000
_cell.length_b   1.000
_cell.length_c   1.000
_cell.angle_alpha   90.00
_cell.angle_beta   90.00
_cell.angle_gamma   90.00
#
_symmetry.space_group_name_H-M   'P 1'
#
loop_
_entity.id
_entity.type
_entity.pdbx_description
1 polymer ?
#
loop_
_entity_poly.entity_id
_entity_poly.type
_entity_poly.pdbx_seq_one_letter_code
_entity_poly.pdbx_strand_id
1 'polypeptide(L)'
;VEGVYILWLFLLPYAPGDPVWAISSETISSLVGLSLNFFFILPFANAVGIHVMEAPVLHPMSEGLFNFVVGWTLMFAPLLYTDSKRDRYKGSLDVLWGLQMFLTNTFLIPYMAIRLNQGDEGNKPKKLSQLGVLMIKGAPIVGSIGGAVCLISILWALFGRMDSGFGSLTDRWNYLLSYLGSERLAYAFIWDIGLYSIFQPWLIGENLENVEEDRVGLVNSLRYIPVVGLVAYLLFLKREKELYMVE
;
A
#
# COMPACT_ATOMS: atom_id res chain seq x y z
N VAL A 1 14.27 -15.19 10.21
CA VAL A 1 14.52 -14.47 8.94
C VAL A 1 13.97 -13.05 9.01
N GLU A 2 12.75 -12.83 9.50
CA GLU A 2 12.17 -11.50 9.73
C GLU A 2 12.94 -10.62 10.72
N GLY A 3 13.30 -11.14 11.91
CA GLY A 3 14.15 -10.40 12.85
C GLY A 3 15.51 -10.04 12.24
N VAL A 4 16.00 -10.82 11.28
CA VAL A 4 17.21 -10.50 10.52
C VAL A 4 16.95 -9.37 9.51
N TYR A 5 15.80 -9.37 8.83
CA TYR A 5 15.40 -8.28 7.92
C TYR A 5 15.13 -6.97 8.66
N ILE A 6 14.38 -6.97 9.76
CA ILE A 6 14.12 -5.77 10.58
C ILE A 6 15.42 -5.27 11.21
N LEU A 7 16.25 -6.16 11.75
CA LEU A 7 17.57 -5.79 12.29
C LEU A 7 18.47 -5.22 11.18
N TRP A 8 18.51 -5.86 10.01
CA TRP A 8 19.31 -5.40 8.88
C TRP A 8 18.83 -4.07 8.31
N LEU A 9 17.51 -3.93 8.13
CA LEU A 9 16.88 -2.76 7.50
C LEU A 9 16.73 -1.58 8.44
N PHE A 10 16.59 -1.74 9.75
CA PHE A 10 16.41 -0.62 10.68
C PHE A 10 17.62 -0.36 11.59
N LEU A 11 18.40 -1.37 11.95
CA LEU A 11 19.43 -1.25 12.98
C LEU A 11 20.86 -1.35 12.42
N LEU A 12 21.08 -2.12 11.34
CA LEU A 12 22.40 -2.27 10.74
C LEU A 12 22.69 -1.19 9.68
N PRO A 13 23.98 -0.82 9.49
CA PRO A 13 24.41 0.15 8.48
C PRO A 13 24.59 -0.48 7.08
N TYR A 14 24.12 -1.71 6.88
CA TYR A 14 24.32 -2.44 5.62
C TYR A 14 23.21 -2.19 4.59
N ALA A 15 22.04 -1.73 5.04
CA ALA A 15 21.00 -1.24 4.14
C ALA A 15 21.36 0.18 3.65
N PRO A 16 21.06 0.53 2.38
CA PRO A 16 21.24 1.89 1.88
C PRO A 16 20.60 2.94 2.80
N GLY A 17 21.32 4.04 3.04
CA GLY A 17 20.90 5.14 3.92
C GLY A 17 21.13 4.90 5.42
N ASP A 18 20.99 5.96 6.21
CA ASP A 18 21.31 5.95 7.64
C ASP A 18 20.38 5.02 8.46
N PRO A 19 20.91 4.29 9.46
CA PRO A 19 20.09 3.49 10.37
C PRO A 19 19.18 4.34 11.24
N VAL A 20 18.15 3.71 11.82
CA VAL A 20 17.10 4.43 12.58
C VAL A 20 17.66 5.28 13.72
N TRP A 21 18.78 4.84 14.30
CA TRP A 21 19.46 5.55 15.39
C TRP A 21 20.40 6.68 14.91
N ALA A 22 20.65 6.80 13.60
CA ALA A 22 21.51 7.81 12.99
C ALA A 22 20.81 8.61 11.87
N ILE A 23 19.47 8.60 11.83
CA ILE A 23 18.71 9.29 10.77
C ILE A 23 19.10 10.77 10.72
N SER A 24 19.52 11.23 9.54
CA SER A 24 19.81 12.64 9.30
C SER A 24 18.54 13.52 9.41
N SER A 25 18.73 14.78 9.82
CA SER A 25 17.63 15.75 9.85
C SER A 25 17.01 16.00 8.46
N GLU A 26 17.78 15.78 7.38
CA GLU A 26 17.33 15.89 5.99
C GLU A 26 16.35 14.76 5.61
N THR A 27 16.65 13.53 6.02
CA THR A 27 15.76 12.37 5.82
C THR A 27 14.45 12.56 6.61
N ILE A 28 14.51 13.07 7.84
CA ILE A 28 13.30 13.40 8.63
C ILE A 28 12.47 14.47 7.94
N SER A 29 13.11 15.55 7.47
CA SER A 29 12.43 16.65 6.78
C SER A 29 11.77 16.18 5.49
N SER A 30 12.44 15.30 4.75
CA SER A 30 11.90 14.67 3.54
C SER A 30 10.70 13.76 3.86
N LEU A 31 10.78 12.95 4.92
CA LEU A 31 9.68 12.08 5.35
C LEU A 31 8.45 12.89 5.79
N VAL A 32 8.66 13.95 6.57
CA VAL A 32 7.59 14.87 6.98
C VAL A 32 7.00 15.55 5.75
N GLY A 33 7.84 16.01 4.81
CA GLY A 33 7.39 16.62 3.56
C GLY A 33 6.53 15.68 2.72
N LEU A 34 6.96 14.41 2.56
CA LEU A 34 6.19 13.39 1.85
C LEU A 34 4.85 13.13 2.54
N SER A 35 4.86 13.08 3.88
CA SER A 35 3.65 12.88 4.69
C SER A 35 2.69 14.06 4.61
N LEU A 36 3.18 15.28 4.49
CA LEU A 36 2.35 16.48 4.27
C LEU A 36 1.71 16.47 2.87
N ASN A 37 2.41 15.91 1.88
CA ASN A 37 1.92 15.73 0.52
C ASN A 37 1.18 14.40 0.31
N PHE A 38 0.64 13.82 1.38
CA PHE A 38 -0.14 12.58 1.36
C PHE A 38 -1.34 12.69 0.39
N PHE A 39 -1.47 11.71 -0.48
CA PHE A 39 -2.45 11.61 -1.58
C PHE A 39 -2.49 12.84 -2.49
N PHE A 40 -1.40 13.62 -2.53
CA PHE A 40 -1.33 14.89 -3.26
C PHE A 40 -2.40 15.91 -2.84
N ILE A 41 -3.03 15.74 -1.67
CA ILE A 41 -4.12 16.62 -1.21
C ILE A 41 -3.62 18.06 -1.11
N LEU A 42 -2.50 18.26 -0.41
CA LEU A 42 -1.93 19.58 -0.20
C LEU A 42 -1.36 20.20 -1.49
N PRO A 43 -0.57 19.48 -2.32
CA PRO A 43 -0.16 19.97 -3.64
C PRO A 43 -1.32 20.41 -4.53
N PHE A 44 -2.41 19.63 -4.60
CA PHE A 44 -3.57 20.01 -5.41
C PHE A 44 -4.36 21.17 -4.80
N ALA A 45 -4.51 21.21 -3.47
CA ALA A 45 -5.17 22.32 -2.79
C ALA A 45 -4.46 23.65 -3.09
N ASN A 46 -3.13 23.68 -3.00
CA ASN A 46 -2.35 24.88 -3.36
C ASN A 46 -2.44 25.20 -4.86
N ALA A 47 -2.46 24.18 -5.73
CA ALA A 47 -2.62 24.41 -7.18
C ALA A 47 -3.96 25.06 -7.55
N VAL A 48 -5.02 24.82 -6.78
CA VAL A 48 -6.34 25.46 -6.97
C VAL A 48 -6.51 26.76 -6.15
N GLY A 49 -5.43 27.28 -5.55
CA GLY A 49 -5.43 28.56 -4.83
C GLY A 49 -5.83 28.48 -3.35
N ILE A 50 -5.94 27.28 -2.77
CA ILE A 50 -6.19 27.10 -1.33
C ILE A 50 -4.83 27.00 -0.61
N HIS A 51 -4.40 28.11 -0.02
CA HIS A 51 -3.10 28.26 0.66
C HIS A 51 -3.24 28.29 2.20
N VAL A 52 -3.93 27.29 2.77
CA VAL A 52 -4.00 27.16 4.25
C VAL A 52 -2.64 26.76 4.82
N MET A 53 -1.90 25.94 4.08
CA MET A 53 -0.53 25.53 4.35
C MET A 53 0.17 25.34 3.00
N GLU A 54 1.45 25.72 2.93
CA GLU A 54 2.24 25.54 1.71
C GLU A 54 2.75 24.09 1.62
N ALA A 55 2.50 23.46 0.48
CA ALA A 55 2.96 22.13 0.15
C ALA A 55 4.49 22.13 0.03
N PRO A 56 5.18 21.29 0.81
CA PRO A 56 6.60 21.07 0.64
C PRO A 56 6.94 20.74 -0.82
N VAL A 57 7.97 21.40 -1.34
CA VAL A 57 8.44 21.15 -2.71
C VAL A 57 9.47 20.03 -2.65
N LEU A 58 9.05 18.83 -3.05
CA LEU A 58 9.88 17.64 -3.14
C LEU A 58 10.03 17.19 -4.59
N HIS A 59 10.99 16.29 -4.83
CA HIS A 59 11.22 15.76 -6.15
C HIS A 59 10.00 14.91 -6.61
N PRO A 60 9.42 15.14 -7.81
CA PRO A 60 8.20 14.46 -8.23
C PRO A 60 8.28 12.92 -8.21
N MET A 61 9.46 12.35 -8.49
CA MET A 61 9.70 10.90 -8.38
C MET A 61 9.55 10.35 -6.95
N SER A 62 10.01 11.07 -5.92
CA SER A 62 9.89 10.59 -4.54
C SER A 62 8.46 10.70 -4.02
N GLU A 63 7.77 11.81 -4.35
CA GLU A 63 6.34 11.98 -4.05
C GLU A 63 5.47 10.94 -4.76
N GLY A 64 5.77 10.66 -6.03
CA GLY A 64 5.11 9.63 -6.82
C GLY A 64 5.32 8.25 -6.21
N LEU A 65 6.57 7.86 -5.92
CA LEU A 65 6.88 6.57 -5.32
C LEU A 65 6.17 6.37 -3.98
N PHE A 66 6.23 7.37 -3.10
CA PHE A 66 5.57 7.34 -1.79
C PHE A 66 4.06 7.15 -1.93
N ASN A 67 3.39 8.03 -2.66
CA ASN A 67 1.93 7.97 -2.80
C ASN A 67 1.47 6.73 -3.57
N PHE A 68 2.29 6.20 -4.48
CA PHE A 68 2.02 4.94 -5.16
C PHE A 68 1.94 3.77 -4.18
N VAL A 69 2.93 3.63 -3.28
CA VAL A 69 2.94 2.57 -2.28
C VAL A 69 1.79 2.75 -1.30
N VAL A 70 1.55 3.97 -0.80
CA VAL A 70 0.45 4.24 0.13
C VAL A 70 -0.92 3.96 -0.50
N GLY A 71 -1.13 4.36 -1.75
CA GLY A 71 -2.37 4.07 -2.48
C GLY A 71 -2.61 2.56 -2.60
N TRP A 72 -1.55 1.80 -2.87
CA TRP A 72 -1.61 0.34 -2.89
C TRP A 72 -1.91 -0.24 -1.50
N THR A 73 -1.25 0.24 -0.45
CA THR A 73 -1.49 -0.19 0.95
C THR A 73 -2.92 0.07 1.40
N LEU A 74 -3.51 1.21 1.00
CA LEU A 74 -4.91 1.53 1.29
C LEU A 74 -5.85 0.45 0.72
N MET A 75 -5.62 0.02 -0.52
CA MET A 75 -6.42 -1.03 -1.16
C MET A 75 -6.20 -2.41 -0.55
N PHE A 76 -5.07 -2.65 0.11
CA PHE A 76 -4.83 -3.90 0.83
C PHE A 76 -5.73 -4.06 2.07
N ALA A 77 -6.25 -2.98 2.66
CA ALA A 77 -7.15 -3.09 3.82
C ALA A 77 -8.39 -3.96 3.52
N PRO A 78 -9.26 -3.60 2.55
CA PRO A 78 -10.44 -4.40 2.26
C PRO A 78 -10.08 -5.83 1.84
N LEU A 79 -8.96 -6.04 1.12
CA LEU A 79 -8.46 -7.38 0.80
C LEU A 79 -8.17 -8.21 2.07
N LEU A 80 -7.44 -7.65 3.04
CA LEU A 80 -7.12 -8.32 4.32
C LEU A 80 -8.38 -8.60 5.14
N TYR A 81 -9.35 -7.68 5.14
CA TYR A 81 -10.62 -7.89 5.82
C TYR A 81 -11.47 -8.96 5.15
N THR A 82 -11.35 -9.15 3.83
CA THR A 82 -12.07 -10.21 3.10
C THR A 82 -11.34 -11.55 3.09
N ASP A 83 -10.12 -11.67 3.65
CA ASP A 83 -9.38 -12.93 3.60
C ASP A 83 -10.11 -14.05 4.37
N SER A 84 -10.38 -15.17 3.69
CA SER A 84 -11.03 -16.36 4.25
C SER A 84 -10.22 -16.96 5.41
N LYS A 85 -8.90 -16.76 5.39
CA LYS A 85 -7.97 -17.21 6.44
C LYS A 85 -7.67 -16.14 7.50
N ARG A 86 -8.35 -14.99 7.48
CA ARG A 86 -8.08 -13.87 8.41
C ARG A 86 -8.17 -14.25 9.88
N ASP A 87 -9.05 -15.18 10.24
CA ASP A 87 -9.32 -15.57 11.63
C ASP A 87 -8.15 -16.35 12.27
N ARG A 88 -7.19 -16.81 11.46
CA ARG A 88 -5.92 -17.39 11.93
C ARG A 88 -5.04 -16.32 12.58
N TYR A 89 -5.20 -15.05 12.19
CA TYR A 89 -4.52 -13.94 12.84
C TYR A 89 -5.19 -13.61 14.18
N LYS A 90 -4.46 -13.84 15.28
CA LYS A 90 -5.00 -13.63 16.63
C LYS A 90 -5.08 -12.15 17.04
N GLY A 91 -4.27 -11.29 16.44
CA GLY A 91 -4.25 -9.85 16.70
C GLY A 91 -5.41 -9.07 16.05
N SER A 92 -5.38 -7.75 16.21
CA SER A 92 -6.33 -6.84 15.55
C SER A 92 -5.86 -6.54 14.13
N LEU A 93 -6.70 -6.83 13.14
CA LEU A 93 -6.43 -6.45 11.74
C LEU A 93 -6.37 -4.93 11.56
N ASP A 94 -7.10 -4.17 12.37
CA ASP A 94 -7.09 -2.71 12.34
C ASP A 94 -5.72 -2.16 12.72
N VAL A 95 -5.11 -2.76 13.75
CA VAL A 95 -3.75 -2.39 14.19
C VAL A 95 -2.73 -2.85 13.16
N LEU A 96 -2.88 -4.07 12.63
CA LEU A 96 -1.99 -4.58 11.58
C LEU A 96 -1.99 -3.67 10.36
N TRP A 97 -3.17 -3.35 9.83
CA TRP A 97 -3.30 -2.46 8.66
C TRP A 97 -2.83 -1.04 8.97
N GLY A 98 -3.19 -0.49 10.14
CA GLY A 98 -2.76 0.85 10.55
C GLY A 98 -1.24 0.98 10.66
N LEU A 99 -0.55 -0.05 11.15
CA LEU A 99 0.92 -0.11 11.16
C LEU A 99 1.50 -0.41 9.77
N GLN A 100 0.82 -1.22 8.97
CA GLN A 100 1.20 -1.53 7.59
C GLN A 100 1.23 -0.27 6.71
N MET A 101 0.37 0.73 6.95
CA MET A 101 0.41 2.02 6.25
C MET A 101 1.77 2.74 6.35
N PHE A 102 2.59 2.43 7.37
CA PHE A 102 3.92 3.03 7.57
C PHE A 102 5.06 2.02 7.43
N LEU A 103 4.83 0.75 7.76
CA LEU A 103 5.85 -0.30 7.85
C LEU A 103 5.41 -1.58 7.12
N THR A 104 4.98 -1.43 5.87
CA THR A 104 4.32 -2.47 5.10
C THR A 104 5.01 -3.83 5.15
N ASN A 105 6.28 -3.89 4.73
CA ASN A 105 7.09 -5.10 4.67
C ASN A 105 7.22 -5.84 6.01
N THR A 106 7.13 -5.11 7.12
CA THR A 106 7.32 -5.63 8.47
C THR A 106 6.07 -6.35 8.97
N PHE A 107 4.88 -5.89 8.58
CA PHE A 107 3.62 -6.47 9.06
C PHE A 107 2.96 -7.45 8.07
N LEU A 108 3.22 -7.29 6.78
CA LEU A 108 2.60 -8.14 5.76
C LEU A 108 3.23 -9.54 5.69
N ILE A 109 4.55 -9.68 5.83
CA ILE A 109 5.22 -10.99 5.82
C ILE A 109 4.74 -11.88 6.98
N PRO A 110 4.68 -11.40 8.24
CA PRO A 110 4.18 -12.22 9.35
C PRO A 110 2.72 -12.61 9.18
N TYR A 111 1.89 -11.71 8.64
CA TYR A 111 0.51 -12.04 8.32
C TYR A 111 0.43 -13.22 7.35
N MET A 112 1.21 -13.18 6.27
CA MET A 112 1.29 -14.26 5.29
C MET A 112 1.87 -15.55 5.86
N ALA A 113 2.76 -15.48 6.85
CA ALA A 113 3.27 -16.65 7.55
C ALA A 113 2.23 -17.25 8.52
N ILE A 114 1.54 -16.42 9.30
CA ILE A 114 0.51 -16.85 10.25
C ILE A 114 -0.67 -17.49 9.52
N ARG A 115 -1.10 -16.94 8.38
CA ARG A 115 -2.22 -17.52 7.61
C ARG A 115 -1.88 -18.88 7.03
N LEU A 116 -0.59 -19.23 6.84
CA LEU A 116 -0.17 -20.55 6.37
C LEU A 116 -0.22 -21.63 7.46
N ASN A 117 -0.23 -21.26 8.74
CA ASN A 117 -0.32 -22.22 9.83
C ASN A 117 -1.65 -22.98 9.81
N GLN A 118 -1.65 -24.19 10.39
CA GLN A 118 -2.88 -24.95 10.57
C GLN A 118 -3.87 -24.14 11.41
N GLY A 119 -5.14 -24.12 10.99
CA GLY A 119 -6.19 -23.47 11.75
C GLY A 119 -6.42 -24.24 13.04
N ASP A 120 -6.56 -23.54 14.17
CA ASP A 120 -6.97 -24.18 15.42
C ASP A 120 -8.38 -24.78 15.22
N GLU A 121 -8.50 -26.11 15.34
CA GLU A 121 -9.78 -26.81 15.31
C GLU A 121 -10.64 -26.31 16.47
N GLY A 122 -11.59 -25.41 16.18
CA GLY A 122 -12.48 -24.80 17.19
C GLY A 122 -12.48 -23.27 17.23
N ASN A 123 -11.73 -22.59 16.36
CA ASN A 123 -11.75 -21.13 16.31
C ASN A 123 -13.10 -20.65 15.74
N LYS A 124 -13.93 -20.00 16.57
CA LYS A 124 -15.19 -19.39 16.12
C LYS A 124 -14.89 -18.20 15.20
N PRO A 125 -15.71 -17.97 14.15
CA PRO A 125 -15.51 -16.82 13.28
C PRO A 125 -15.50 -15.53 14.09
N LYS A 126 -14.44 -14.73 13.94
CA LYS A 126 -14.32 -13.49 14.69
C LYS A 126 -15.28 -12.44 14.13
N LYS A 127 -15.97 -11.75 15.03
CA LYS A 127 -16.79 -10.59 14.65
C LYS A 127 -15.88 -9.52 14.04
N LEU A 128 -16.27 -9.03 12.87
CA LEU A 128 -15.53 -7.99 12.17
C LEU A 128 -15.59 -6.66 12.95
N SER A 129 -14.49 -5.91 12.95
CA SER A 129 -14.43 -4.56 13.52
C SER A 129 -15.33 -3.60 12.73
N GLN A 130 -15.72 -2.48 13.34
CA GLN A 130 -16.48 -1.44 12.63
C GLN A 130 -15.72 -0.90 11.42
N LEU A 131 -14.40 -0.75 11.55
CA LEU A 131 -13.53 -0.35 10.44
C LEU A 131 -13.49 -1.41 9.34
N GLY A 132 -13.38 -2.69 9.70
CA GLY A 132 -13.45 -3.77 8.71
C GLY A 132 -14.78 -3.80 7.94
N VAL A 133 -15.91 -3.64 8.63
CA VAL A 133 -17.23 -3.55 7.98
C VAL A 133 -17.29 -2.36 7.03
N LEU A 134 -16.79 -1.19 7.45
CA LEU A 134 -16.75 0.00 6.62
C LEU A 134 -15.88 -0.21 5.36
N MET A 135 -14.69 -0.80 5.52
CA MET A 135 -13.76 -1.03 4.41
C MET A 135 -14.30 -2.05 3.40
N ILE A 136 -14.99 -3.11 3.87
CA ILE A 136 -15.65 -4.07 2.98
C ILE A 136 -16.82 -3.41 2.22
N LYS A 137 -17.69 -2.68 2.92
CA LYS A 137 -18.83 -1.99 2.27
C LYS A 137 -18.38 -0.90 1.31
N GLY A 138 -17.30 -0.21 1.65
CA GLY A 138 -16.67 0.81 0.84
C GLY A 138 -15.65 0.27 -0.17
N ALA A 139 -15.47 -1.04 -0.30
CA ALA A 139 -14.40 -1.63 -1.11
C ALA A 139 -14.32 -1.06 -2.54
N PRO A 140 -15.42 -0.87 -3.30
CA PRO A 140 -15.37 -0.26 -4.63
C PRO A 140 -14.84 1.19 -4.61
N ILE A 141 -15.20 1.96 -3.57
CA ILE A 141 -14.76 3.34 -3.40
C ILE A 141 -13.26 3.36 -3.03
N VAL A 142 -12.86 2.53 -2.07
CA VAL A 142 -11.46 2.39 -1.64
C VAL A 142 -10.57 1.95 -2.80
N GLY A 143 -11.03 0.97 -3.60
CA GLY A 143 -10.34 0.52 -4.81
C GLY A 143 -10.22 1.61 -5.86
N SER A 144 -11.28 2.38 -6.08
CA SER A 144 -11.26 3.50 -7.04
C SER A 144 -10.32 4.62 -6.61
N ILE A 145 -10.38 5.03 -5.33
CA ILE A 145 -9.50 6.07 -4.78
C ILE A 145 -8.04 5.61 -4.81
N GLY A 146 -7.75 4.41 -4.31
CA GLY A 146 -6.38 3.87 -4.29
C GLY A 146 -5.82 3.69 -5.69
N GLY A 147 -6.61 3.16 -6.63
CA GLY A 147 -6.22 3.03 -8.03
C GLY A 147 -5.97 4.38 -8.71
N ALA A 148 -6.83 5.38 -8.44
CA ALA A 148 -6.63 6.74 -8.93
C ALA A 148 -5.37 7.38 -8.36
N VAL A 149 -5.11 7.22 -7.05
CA VAL A 149 -3.87 7.71 -6.42
C VAL A 149 -2.65 7.05 -7.07
N CYS A 150 -2.65 5.73 -7.26
CA CYS A 150 -1.53 5.04 -7.93
C CYS A 150 -1.31 5.56 -9.37
N LEU A 151 -2.39 5.80 -10.12
CA LEU A 151 -2.29 6.36 -11.47
C LEU A 151 -1.75 7.80 -11.44
N ILE A 152 -2.29 8.65 -10.56
CA ILE A 152 -1.83 10.03 -10.37
C ILE A 152 -0.36 10.04 -9.95
N SER A 153 0.08 9.13 -9.08
CA SER A 153 1.47 9.00 -8.66
C SER A 153 2.42 8.75 -9.84
N ILE A 154 2.03 7.87 -10.77
CA ILE A 154 2.82 7.61 -11.98
C ILE A 154 2.86 8.88 -12.85
N LEU A 155 1.71 9.52 -13.08
CA LEU A 155 1.64 10.75 -13.86
C LEU A 155 2.43 11.90 -13.21
N TRP A 156 2.39 12.00 -11.88
CA TRP A 156 3.13 13.01 -11.11
C TRP A 156 4.63 12.76 -11.16
N ALA A 157 5.08 11.51 -11.04
CA ALA A 157 6.48 11.15 -11.19
C ALA A 157 7.04 11.58 -12.57
N LEU A 158 6.26 11.42 -13.64
CA LEU A 158 6.67 11.71 -15.01
C LEU A 158 6.50 13.18 -15.41
N PHE A 159 5.38 13.81 -15.04
CA PHE A 159 4.95 15.12 -15.53
C PHE A 159 4.68 16.14 -14.41
N GLY A 160 4.75 15.72 -13.14
CA GLY A 160 4.58 16.62 -12.01
C GLY A 160 5.65 17.68 -12.02
N ARG A 161 5.24 18.94 -11.86
CA ARG A 161 6.12 20.12 -11.73
C ARG A 161 7.18 20.24 -12.85
N MET A 162 6.76 20.08 -14.11
CA MET A 162 7.67 20.24 -15.27
C MET A 162 8.29 21.65 -15.35
N ASP A 163 7.58 22.67 -14.89
CA ASP A 163 8.02 24.07 -14.98
C ASP A 163 9.00 24.49 -13.86
N SER A 164 9.22 23.65 -12.85
CA SER A 164 10.03 24.01 -11.67
C SER A 164 11.45 23.45 -11.68
N GLY A 165 12.00 23.14 -12.86
CA GLY A 165 13.43 22.85 -13.02
C GLY A 165 13.89 21.46 -12.56
N PHE A 166 13.00 20.49 -12.35
CA PHE A 166 13.34 19.10 -11.98
C PHE A 166 13.93 18.24 -13.12
N GLY A 167 14.46 18.89 -14.16
CA GLY A 167 15.09 18.21 -15.30
C GLY A 167 14.14 17.42 -16.21
N SER A 168 14.75 16.79 -17.21
CA SER A 168 14.10 15.92 -18.18
C SER A 168 13.71 14.56 -17.58
N LEU A 169 12.96 13.74 -18.32
CA LEU A 169 12.64 12.35 -17.93
C LEU A 169 13.90 11.54 -17.57
N THR A 170 15.02 11.79 -18.26
CA THR A 170 16.30 11.13 -17.98
C THR A 170 16.89 11.56 -16.64
N ASP A 171 16.83 12.86 -16.32
CA ASP A 171 17.33 13.38 -15.05
C ASP A 171 16.51 12.83 -13.87
N ARG A 172 15.20 12.72 -14.05
CA ARG A 172 14.30 12.10 -13.06
C ARG A 172 14.59 10.62 -12.85
N TRP A 173 14.89 9.89 -13.93
CA TRP A 173 15.28 8.48 -13.83
C TRP A 173 16.61 8.31 -13.08
N ASN A 174 17.60 9.15 -13.39
CA ASN A 174 18.88 9.15 -12.69
C ASN A 174 18.71 9.52 -11.21
N TYR A 175 17.86 10.50 -10.91
CA TYR A 175 17.50 10.84 -9.53
C TYR A 175 16.86 9.63 -8.82
N LEU A 176 15.92 8.94 -9.45
CA LEU A 176 15.27 7.77 -8.86
C LEU A 176 16.30 6.68 -8.54
N LEU A 177 17.20 6.35 -9.46
CA LEU A 177 18.26 5.37 -9.21
C LEU A 177 19.18 5.78 -8.05
N SER A 178 19.57 7.06 -8.00
CA SER A 178 20.35 7.60 -6.88
C SER A 178 19.57 7.50 -5.58
N TYR A 179 18.31 7.93 -5.57
CA TYR A 179 17.42 7.96 -4.41
C TYR A 179 17.20 6.56 -3.82
N LEU A 180 16.97 5.56 -4.67
CA LEU A 180 16.82 4.17 -4.26
C LEU A 180 18.11 3.58 -3.65
N GLY A 181 19.28 4.06 -4.09
CA GLY A 181 20.58 3.61 -3.61
C GLY A 181 21.14 4.42 -2.42
N SER A 182 20.57 5.58 -2.13
CA SER A 182 21.03 6.46 -1.04
C SER A 182 20.07 6.52 0.14
N GLU A 183 18.77 6.36 -0.09
CA GLU A 183 17.73 6.56 0.94
C GLU A 183 17.09 5.24 1.36
N ARG A 184 17.12 4.98 2.67
CA ARG A 184 16.54 3.77 3.28
C ARG A 184 15.04 3.66 3.06
N LEU A 185 14.35 4.80 3.11
CA LEU A 185 12.91 4.90 2.87
C LEU A 185 12.55 4.47 1.44
N ALA A 186 13.29 4.99 0.45
CA ALA A 186 13.11 4.66 -0.95
C ALA A 186 13.36 3.18 -1.23
N TYR A 187 14.42 2.64 -0.62
CA TYR A 187 14.75 1.22 -0.69
C TYR A 187 13.65 0.33 -0.10
N ALA A 188 13.06 0.72 1.04
CA ALA A 188 11.93 0.01 1.65
C ALA A 188 10.70 -0.03 0.72
N PHE A 189 10.43 1.05 -0.02
CA PHE A 189 9.33 1.09 -0.99
C PHE A 189 9.50 0.11 -2.16
N ILE A 190 10.74 -0.17 -2.61
CA ILE A 190 10.97 -1.22 -3.62
C ILE A 190 10.52 -2.58 -3.08
N TRP A 191 10.90 -2.89 -1.84
CA TRP A 191 10.49 -4.13 -1.20
C TRP A 191 8.98 -4.20 -1.01
N ASP A 192 8.34 -3.09 -0.63
CA ASP A 192 6.88 -3.03 -0.53
C ASP A 192 6.22 -3.32 -1.88
N ILE A 193 6.69 -2.71 -2.98
CA ILE A 193 6.20 -2.98 -4.34
C ILE A 193 6.39 -4.46 -4.71
N GLY A 194 7.56 -5.03 -4.42
CA GLY A 194 7.85 -6.44 -4.69
C GLY A 194 6.94 -7.38 -3.91
N LEU A 195 6.79 -7.15 -2.59
CA LEU A 195 5.93 -7.94 -1.72
C LEU A 195 4.47 -7.83 -2.13
N TYR A 196 3.99 -6.63 -2.46
CA TYR A 196 2.63 -6.46 -2.96
C TYR A 196 2.40 -7.16 -4.28
N SER A 197 3.37 -7.11 -5.20
CA SER A 197 3.28 -7.82 -6.48
C SER A 197 3.19 -9.35 -6.30
N ILE A 198 3.75 -9.90 -5.23
CA ILE A 198 3.69 -11.34 -4.91
C ILE A 198 2.42 -11.69 -4.12
N PHE A 199 2.10 -10.91 -3.08
CA PHE A 199 1.00 -11.23 -2.17
C PHE A 199 -0.37 -10.86 -2.72
N GLN A 200 -0.47 -9.82 -3.56
CA GLN A 200 -1.72 -9.47 -4.23
C GLN A 200 -2.32 -10.65 -5.01
N PRO A 201 -1.64 -11.26 -6.00
CA PRO A 201 -2.21 -12.37 -6.75
C PRO A 201 -2.52 -13.59 -5.88
N TRP A 202 -1.70 -13.85 -4.85
CA TRP A 202 -1.91 -14.96 -3.93
C TRP A 202 -3.16 -14.75 -3.07
N LEU A 203 -3.29 -13.60 -2.42
CA LEU A 203 -4.45 -13.28 -1.57
C LEU A 203 -5.73 -13.20 -2.40
N ILE A 204 -5.73 -12.52 -3.55
CA ILE A 204 -6.90 -12.48 -4.43
C ILE A 204 -7.28 -13.90 -4.88
N GLY A 205 -6.28 -14.72 -5.22
CA GLY A 205 -6.52 -16.08 -5.69
C GLY A 205 -7.19 -17.01 -4.70
N GLU A 206 -6.85 -16.89 -3.41
CA GLU A 206 -7.49 -17.67 -2.34
C GLU A 206 -8.84 -17.10 -1.89
N ASN A 207 -9.21 -15.91 -2.39
CA ASN A 207 -10.44 -15.20 -2.02
C ASN A 207 -11.37 -14.95 -3.22
N LEU A 208 -11.20 -15.69 -4.32
CA LEU A 208 -12.05 -15.57 -5.51
C LEU A 208 -13.52 -15.89 -5.24
N GLU A 209 -13.83 -16.65 -4.19
CA GLU A 209 -15.21 -16.92 -3.75
C GLU A 209 -15.99 -15.66 -3.35
N ASN A 210 -15.27 -14.61 -2.95
CA ASN A 210 -15.83 -13.31 -2.58
C ASN A 210 -16.10 -12.41 -3.79
N VAL A 211 -15.80 -12.84 -5.02
CA VAL A 211 -15.98 -12.06 -6.25
C VAL A 211 -17.28 -12.47 -6.95
N GLU A 212 -17.98 -11.51 -7.58
CA GLU A 212 -19.15 -11.76 -8.43
C GLU A 212 -18.88 -12.89 -9.44
N GLU A 213 -19.81 -13.85 -9.56
CA GLU A 213 -19.58 -15.12 -10.29
C GLU A 213 -19.24 -14.90 -11.77
N ASP A 214 -19.86 -13.91 -12.42
CA ASP A 214 -19.60 -13.53 -13.81
C ASP A 214 -18.24 -12.84 -14.01
N ARG A 215 -17.61 -12.37 -12.93
CA ARG A 215 -16.34 -11.61 -12.95
C ARG A 215 -15.14 -12.38 -12.42
N VAL A 216 -15.34 -13.59 -11.85
CA VAL A 216 -14.25 -14.44 -11.33
C VAL A 216 -13.16 -14.67 -12.38
N GLY A 217 -13.52 -15.01 -13.62
CA GLY A 217 -12.53 -15.27 -14.68
C GLY A 217 -11.67 -14.04 -15.02
N LEU A 218 -12.28 -12.86 -15.02
CA LEU A 218 -11.59 -11.58 -15.25
C LEU A 218 -10.64 -11.27 -14.08
N VAL A 219 -11.14 -11.31 -12.85
CA VAL A 219 -10.33 -11.01 -11.64
C VAL A 219 -9.19 -12.02 -11.49
N ASN A 220 -9.41 -13.31 -11.76
CA ASN A 220 -8.38 -14.34 -11.72
C ASN A 220 -7.24 -14.08 -12.72
N SER A 221 -7.55 -13.48 -13.87
CA SER A 221 -6.53 -13.11 -14.87
C SER A 221 -5.80 -11.82 -14.46
N LEU A 222 -6.55 -10.82 -13.99
CA LEU A 222 -6.01 -9.51 -13.62
C LEU A 222 -5.22 -9.51 -12.31
N ARG A 223 -5.41 -10.51 -11.44
CA ARG A 223 -4.77 -10.57 -10.11
C ARG A 223 -3.24 -10.43 -10.13
N TYR A 224 -2.60 -10.83 -11.24
CA TYR A 224 -1.15 -10.77 -11.45
C TYR A 224 -0.65 -9.40 -11.90
N ILE A 225 -1.53 -8.50 -12.31
CA ILE A 225 -1.16 -7.15 -12.73
C ILE A 225 -1.13 -6.25 -11.48
N PRO A 226 0.04 -5.71 -11.09
CA PRO A 226 0.20 -4.77 -9.98
C PRO A 226 -0.89 -3.69 -9.96
N VAL A 227 -1.50 -3.46 -8.80
CA VAL A 227 -2.60 -2.50 -8.58
C VAL A 227 -3.90 -2.83 -9.32
N VAL A 228 -3.86 -3.10 -10.63
CA VAL A 228 -5.03 -3.35 -11.48
C VAL A 228 -5.83 -4.56 -11.00
N GLY A 229 -5.15 -5.65 -10.66
CA GLY A 229 -5.80 -6.84 -10.12
C GLY A 229 -6.54 -6.58 -8.82
N LEU A 230 -5.95 -5.76 -7.96
CA LEU A 230 -6.55 -5.36 -6.68
C LEU A 230 -7.74 -4.43 -6.87
N VAL A 231 -7.63 -3.43 -7.75
CA VAL A 231 -8.76 -2.57 -8.13
C VAL A 231 -9.92 -3.40 -8.66
N ALA A 232 -9.65 -4.35 -9.56
CA ALA A 232 -10.68 -5.24 -10.11
C ALA A 232 -11.33 -6.10 -9.01
N TYR A 233 -10.55 -6.71 -8.13
CA TYR A 233 -11.06 -7.47 -6.98
C TYR A 233 -12.00 -6.64 -6.10
N LEU A 234 -11.62 -5.40 -5.78
CA LEU A 234 -12.41 -4.54 -4.91
C LEU A 234 -13.68 -3.97 -5.56
N LEU A 235 -13.66 -3.75 -6.87
CA LEU A 235 -14.84 -3.31 -7.63
C LEU A 235 -15.90 -4.40 -7.75
N PHE A 236 -15.48 -5.66 -7.90
CA PHE A 236 -16.35 -6.82 -8.12
C PHE A 236 -16.52 -7.70 -6.89
N LEU A 237 -16.26 -7.14 -5.70
CA LEU A 237 -16.50 -7.84 -4.44
C LEU A 237 -18.01 -8.02 -4.22
N LYS A 238 -18.46 -9.24 -3.92
CA LYS A 238 -19.85 -9.55 -3.61
C LYS A 238 -20.35 -8.65 -2.48
N ARG A 239 -21.46 -7.96 -2.72
CA ARG A 239 -22.09 -7.10 -1.71
C ARG A 239 -22.92 -7.96 -0.76
N GLU A 240 -22.94 -7.59 0.52
CA GLU A 240 -23.61 -8.30 1.64
C GLU A 240 -25.03 -8.84 1.36
N LYS A 241 -25.76 -8.35 0.35
CA LYS A 241 -27.08 -8.88 -0.02
C LYS A 241 -27.06 -10.35 -0.47
N GLU A 242 -25.92 -10.90 -0.88
CA GLU A 242 -25.79 -12.33 -1.25
C GLU A 242 -25.19 -13.20 -0.13
N LEU A 243 -24.60 -12.59 0.91
CA LEU A 243 -23.95 -13.33 2.00
C LEU A 243 -24.94 -13.82 3.08
N TYR A 244 -26.19 -13.34 3.04
CA TYR A 244 -27.27 -13.67 4.00
C TYR A 244 -28.50 -14.34 3.34
N MET A 245 -28.45 -14.68 2.05
CA MET A 245 -29.53 -15.40 1.35
C MET A 245 -29.26 -16.91 1.27
N VAL A 246 -28.27 -17.40 2.02
CA VAL A 246 -27.97 -18.82 2.21
C VAL A 246 -27.99 -19.12 3.71
N GLU A 247 -29.14 -18.91 4.34
CA GLU A 247 -29.55 -19.58 5.59
C GLU A 247 -30.95 -20.16 5.41
#